data_AF-A0A2V7HC87-F1
#
_entry.id   AF-A0A2V7HC87-F1
#
_cell.length_a   1.000
_cell.length_b   1.000
_cell.length_c   1.000
_cell.angle_alpha   90.00
_cell.angle_beta   90.00
_cell.angle_gamma   90.00
#
_symmetry.space_group_name_H-M   'P 1'
#
loop_
_entity.id
_entity.type
_entity.pdbx_description
1 polymer ?
#
loop_
_entity_poly.entity_id
_entity_poly.type
_entity_poly.pdbx_seq_one_letter_code
_entity_poly.pdbx_strand_id
1 'polypeptide(L)'
;MGQDLAFKAESIGPDTAAAMSALASQAMAVYRDANRDRYLDNLFRLQMLSGRYSDASRTLDSLRIRRGNRVSLSATATNILYQVLANAKARSSGALFDDAFRQDYRAALARLDDRTSALVVRNSNISHFVLDGAVFRAFRPLTRRASISLADALTLLKAYQAQQAFRVIVPLAAPIDVEDDRRRYVIDYNLKVPTPGGGTVCAMVIRQRSTTRPLPTLLNFTIYADSESNVSDARRAASNGYVGVVGLTRGKRCSPDTPVPYEYDGIDAAALIDWIAKQPWSDGQVGMFGGSYEGFTQWAAAKQLPKALKTIIPAVAVGPGIDVPMDGNLFL
;
A
#
# COMPACT_ATOMS: atom_id res chain seq x y z
N MET A 1 11.64 -23.83 -29.56
CA MET A 1 12.24 -22.55 -29.98
C MET A 1 11.26 -21.45 -29.61
N GLY A 2 11.71 -20.44 -28.87
CA GLY A 2 10.83 -19.33 -28.47
C GLY A 2 10.41 -18.53 -29.70
N GLN A 3 9.13 -18.17 -29.78
CA GLN A 3 8.64 -17.32 -30.86
C GLN A 3 9.00 -15.87 -30.54
N ASP A 4 9.79 -15.26 -31.42
CA ASP A 4 10.12 -13.84 -31.34
C ASP A 4 8.94 -13.01 -31.82
N LEU A 5 8.65 -11.94 -31.09
CA LEU A 5 7.54 -11.02 -31.36
C LEU A 5 8.10 -9.72 -31.90
N ALA A 6 7.46 -9.16 -32.93
CA ALA A 6 7.85 -7.89 -33.49
C ALA A 6 7.62 -6.77 -32.46
N PHE A 7 8.67 -6.01 -32.17
CA PHE A 7 8.63 -4.92 -31.22
C PHE A 7 9.57 -3.82 -31.69
N LYS A 8 9.03 -2.63 -31.95
CA LYS A 8 9.81 -1.44 -32.27
C LYS A 8 9.30 -0.28 -31.44
N ALA A 9 10.09 0.12 -30.45
CA ALA A 9 9.85 1.30 -29.64
C ALA A 9 11.18 1.95 -29.29
N GLU A 10 11.33 3.23 -29.64
CA GLU A 10 12.56 3.99 -29.42
C GLU A 10 12.61 4.58 -28.00
N SER A 11 11.45 4.83 -27.40
CA SER A 11 11.30 5.35 -26.03
C SER A 11 9.94 4.97 -25.43
N ILE A 12 9.80 5.20 -24.12
CA ILE A 12 8.50 5.19 -23.43
C ILE A 12 7.92 6.60 -23.52
N GLY A 13 6.78 6.77 -24.19
CA GLY A 13 6.17 8.06 -24.52
C GLY A 13 4.80 7.94 -25.18
N PRO A 14 4.29 8.99 -25.84
CA PRO A 14 2.94 9.04 -26.43
C PRO A 14 2.64 7.90 -27.42
N ASP A 15 3.63 7.47 -28.20
CA ASP A 15 3.47 6.41 -29.21
C ASP A 15 3.56 4.99 -28.62
N THR A 16 3.89 4.85 -27.33
CA THR A 16 4.09 3.54 -26.68
C THR A 16 2.80 2.75 -26.54
N ALA A 17 1.64 3.40 -26.42
CA ALA A 17 0.38 2.71 -26.22
C ALA A 17 0.02 1.78 -27.40
N ALA A 18 0.21 2.27 -28.64
CA ALA A 18 -0.05 1.47 -29.84
C ALA A 18 0.92 0.29 -29.96
N ALA A 19 2.22 0.53 -29.71
CA ALA A 19 3.24 -0.53 -29.73
C ALA A 19 2.97 -1.61 -28.67
N MET A 20 2.58 -1.22 -27.45
CA MET A 20 2.24 -2.16 -26.37
C MET A 20 0.96 -2.95 -26.66
N SER A 21 -0.06 -2.32 -27.25
CA SER A 21 -1.29 -3.00 -27.67
C SER A 21 -1.03 -4.02 -28.79
N ALA A 22 -0.21 -3.65 -29.78
CA ALA A 22 0.20 -4.55 -30.85
C ALA A 22 1.03 -5.73 -30.32
N LEU A 23 1.99 -5.47 -29.44
CA LEU A 23 2.79 -6.51 -28.79
C LEU A 23 1.92 -7.43 -27.92
N ALA A 24 0.95 -6.89 -27.18
CA ALA A 24 0.01 -7.67 -26.40
C ALA A 24 -0.84 -8.61 -27.28
N SER A 25 -1.30 -8.11 -28.44
CA SER A 25 -2.08 -8.90 -29.39
C SER A 25 -1.25 -10.05 -30.00
N GLN A 26 0.01 -9.77 -30.38
CA GLN A 26 0.95 -10.80 -30.84
C GLN A 26 1.21 -11.85 -29.75
N ALA A 27 1.53 -11.42 -28.53
CA ALA A 27 1.79 -12.30 -27.40
C ALA A 27 0.57 -13.19 -27.09
N MET A 28 -0.64 -12.62 -27.10
CA MET A 28 -1.87 -13.36 -26.79
C MET A 28 -2.16 -14.48 -27.80
N ALA A 29 -1.84 -14.30 -29.08
CA ALA A 29 -2.04 -15.33 -30.10
C ALA A 29 -1.22 -16.59 -29.81
N VAL A 30 0.00 -16.41 -29.30
CA VAL A 30 1.00 -17.47 -29.17
C VAL A 30 1.18 -17.96 -27.74
N TYR A 31 0.75 -17.18 -26.74
CA TYR A 31 0.98 -17.49 -25.33
C TYR A 31 0.22 -18.74 -24.89
N ARG A 32 0.96 -19.71 -24.37
CA ARG A 32 0.47 -20.95 -23.77
C ARG A 32 1.21 -21.19 -22.48
N ASP A 33 0.53 -21.75 -21.49
CA ASP A 33 1.12 -22.02 -20.18
C ASP A 33 0.39 -23.16 -19.49
N ALA A 34 1.13 -24.20 -19.08
CA ALA A 34 0.57 -25.35 -18.38
C ALA A 34 0.04 -24.98 -16.98
N ASN A 35 0.63 -23.96 -16.34
CA ASN A 35 0.10 -23.44 -15.10
C ASN A 35 -1.06 -22.49 -15.40
N ARG A 36 -2.29 -22.96 -15.15
CA ARG A 36 -3.50 -22.20 -15.46
C ARG A 36 -3.62 -20.88 -14.67
N ASP A 37 -3.08 -20.77 -13.46
CA ASP A 37 -3.09 -19.51 -12.70
C ASP A 37 -2.17 -18.48 -13.38
N ARG A 38 -0.98 -18.91 -13.81
CA ARG A 38 -0.04 -18.06 -14.55
C ARG A 38 -0.59 -17.69 -15.92
N TYR A 39 -1.24 -18.64 -16.60
CA TYR A 39 -1.93 -18.42 -17.86
C TYR A 39 -2.97 -17.30 -17.74
N LEU A 40 -3.88 -17.42 -16.78
CA LEU A 40 -4.95 -16.43 -16.58
C LEU A 40 -4.40 -15.08 -16.09
N ASP A 41 -3.39 -15.06 -15.22
CA ASP A 41 -2.74 -13.83 -14.74
C ASP A 41 -2.10 -13.03 -15.87
N ASN A 42 -1.46 -13.71 -16.83
CA ASN A 42 -0.91 -13.06 -18.00
C ASN A 42 -2.01 -12.70 -19.00
N LEU A 43 -2.96 -13.60 -19.26
CA LEU A 43 -4.02 -13.41 -20.24
C LEU A 43 -4.86 -12.15 -19.97
N PHE A 44 -5.30 -11.91 -18.73
CA PHE A 44 -6.12 -10.73 -18.46
C PHE A 44 -5.35 -9.44 -18.74
N ARG A 45 -4.03 -9.42 -18.50
CA ARG A 45 -3.19 -8.24 -18.75
C ARG A 45 -3.06 -7.96 -20.24
N LEU A 46 -2.87 -9.01 -21.03
CA LEU A 46 -2.86 -8.92 -22.49
C LEU A 46 -4.21 -8.44 -23.03
N GLN A 47 -5.31 -8.96 -22.49
CA GLN A 47 -6.68 -8.53 -22.84
C GLN A 47 -6.92 -7.05 -22.47
N MET A 48 -6.49 -6.61 -21.29
CA MET A 48 -6.57 -5.20 -20.88
C MET A 48 -5.81 -4.26 -21.81
N LEU A 49 -4.59 -4.64 -22.22
CA LEU A 49 -3.76 -3.81 -23.12
C LEU A 49 -4.25 -3.80 -24.57
N SER A 50 -4.93 -4.86 -25.01
CA SER A 50 -5.50 -4.98 -26.36
C SER A 50 -6.95 -4.47 -26.46
N GLY A 51 -7.48 -3.82 -25.41
CA GLY A 51 -8.83 -3.27 -25.40
C GLY A 51 -9.96 -4.29 -25.25
N ARG A 52 -9.63 -5.56 -24.96
CA ARG A 52 -10.60 -6.65 -24.76
C ARG A 52 -11.10 -6.70 -23.31
N TYR A 53 -11.72 -5.62 -22.85
CA TYR A 53 -12.08 -5.45 -21.43
C TYR A 53 -13.10 -6.47 -20.93
N SER A 54 -14.09 -6.83 -21.74
CA SER A 54 -15.07 -7.88 -21.40
C SER A 54 -14.42 -9.26 -21.26
N ASP A 55 -13.41 -9.57 -22.07
CA ASP A 55 -12.64 -10.80 -21.94
C ASP A 55 -11.77 -10.77 -20.68
N ALA A 56 -11.10 -9.64 -20.42
CA ALA A 56 -10.28 -9.45 -19.21
C ALA A 56 -11.10 -9.64 -17.93
N SER A 57 -12.31 -9.09 -17.90
CA SER A 57 -13.27 -9.25 -16.80
C SER A 57 -13.59 -10.73 -16.53
N ARG A 58 -13.94 -11.50 -17.58
CA ARG A 58 -14.21 -12.96 -17.46
C ARG A 58 -12.97 -13.75 -17.02
N THR A 59 -11.79 -13.37 -17.51
CA THR A 59 -10.52 -13.99 -17.12
C THR A 59 -10.21 -13.73 -15.65
N LEU A 60 -10.42 -12.51 -15.15
CA LEU A 60 -10.23 -12.15 -13.75
C LEU A 60 -11.23 -12.89 -12.84
N ASP A 61 -12.49 -13.05 -13.24
CA ASP A 61 -13.47 -13.87 -12.53
C ASP A 61 -13.03 -15.34 -12.44
N SER A 62 -12.57 -15.90 -13.56
CA SER A 62 -12.03 -17.26 -13.60
C SER A 62 -10.81 -17.41 -12.69
N LEU A 63 -9.93 -16.41 -12.68
CA LEU A 63 -8.74 -16.37 -11.85
C LEU A 63 -9.09 -16.28 -10.36
N ARG A 64 -10.09 -15.47 -10.00
CA ARG A 64 -10.61 -15.33 -8.63
C ARG A 64 -11.19 -16.65 -8.13
N ILE A 65 -12.10 -17.26 -8.90
CA ILE A 65 -12.75 -18.54 -8.54
C ILE A 65 -11.67 -19.62 -8.35
N ARG A 66 -10.72 -19.68 -9.28
CA ARG A 66 -9.65 -20.66 -9.23
C ARG A 66 -8.73 -20.45 -8.03
N ARG A 67 -8.22 -19.23 -7.81
CA ARG A 67 -7.30 -18.98 -6.71
C ARG A 67 -7.98 -19.14 -5.35
N GLY A 68 -9.21 -18.66 -5.20
CA GLY A 68 -9.93 -18.67 -3.93
C GLY A 68 -9.03 -18.13 -2.80
N ASN A 69 -8.96 -18.87 -1.69
CA ASN A 69 -8.14 -18.51 -0.52
C ASN A 69 -6.67 -18.95 -0.63
N ARG A 70 -6.21 -19.44 -1.79
CA ARG A 70 -4.82 -19.91 -1.99
C ARG A 70 -3.81 -18.78 -2.29
N VAL A 71 -4.28 -17.55 -2.41
CA VAL A 71 -3.44 -16.37 -2.62
C VAL A 71 -3.58 -15.40 -1.46
N SER A 72 -2.56 -14.56 -1.28
CA SER A 72 -2.57 -13.56 -0.21
C SER A 72 -3.71 -12.57 -0.39
N LEU A 73 -4.24 -12.06 0.73
CA LEU A 73 -5.28 -11.01 0.70
C LEU A 73 -4.82 -9.77 -0.07
N SER A 74 -3.51 -9.47 -0.07
CA SER A 74 -2.95 -8.37 -0.87
C SER A 74 -3.08 -8.64 -2.38
N ALA A 75 -2.84 -9.87 -2.84
CA ALA A 75 -3.05 -10.24 -4.24
C ALA A 75 -4.53 -10.20 -4.62
N THR A 76 -5.41 -10.65 -3.71
CA THR A 76 -6.87 -10.52 -3.88
C THR A 76 -7.29 -9.07 -4.02
N ALA A 77 -6.81 -8.18 -3.14
CA ALA A 77 -7.09 -6.75 -3.18
C ALA A 77 -6.68 -6.11 -4.52
N THR A 78 -5.49 -6.42 -5.02
CA THR A 78 -5.04 -5.92 -6.34
C THR A 78 -5.91 -6.45 -7.49
N ASN A 79 -6.37 -7.70 -7.43
CA ASN A 79 -7.25 -8.25 -8.48
C ASN A 79 -8.65 -7.62 -8.45
N ILE A 80 -9.16 -7.21 -7.28
CA ILE A 80 -10.40 -6.45 -7.18
C ILE A 80 -10.28 -5.13 -7.95
N LEU A 81 -9.17 -4.40 -7.78
CA LEU A 81 -8.92 -3.15 -8.50
C LEU A 81 -8.90 -3.34 -10.02
N TYR A 82 -8.25 -4.41 -10.51
CA TYR A 82 -8.28 -4.75 -11.93
C TYR A 82 -9.68 -5.16 -12.42
N GLN A 83 -10.44 -5.89 -11.60
CA GLN A 83 -11.80 -6.31 -11.95
C GLN A 83 -12.74 -5.10 -12.10
N VAL A 84 -12.69 -4.16 -11.15
CA VAL A 84 -13.45 -2.91 -11.20
C VAL A 84 -13.09 -2.12 -12.47
N LEU A 85 -11.80 -1.96 -12.74
CA LEU A 85 -11.33 -1.26 -13.94
C LEU A 85 -11.79 -1.94 -15.24
N ALA A 86 -11.67 -3.26 -15.33
CA ALA A 86 -12.06 -4.03 -16.50
C ALA A 86 -13.58 -3.94 -16.74
N ASN A 87 -14.39 -4.06 -15.69
CA ASN A 87 -15.85 -3.96 -15.75
C ASN A 87 -16.30 -2.58 -16.22
N ALA A 88 -15.75 -1.51 -15.64
CA ALA A 88 -16.06 -0.15 -16.04
C ALA A 88 -15.69 0.11 -17.51
N LYS A 89 -14.46 -0.26 -17.92
CA LYS A 89 -14.00 -0.10 -19.32
C LYS A 89 -14.78 -0.95 -20.32
N ALA A 90 -15.35 -2.08 -19.91
CA ALA A 90 -16.15 -2.94 -20.78
C ALA A 90 -17.53 -2.34 -21.13
N ARG A 91 -18.10 -1.50 -20.25
CA ARG A 91 -19.47 -0.98 -20.40
C ARG A 91 -19.56 0.52 -20.66
N SER A 92 -18.46 1.25 -20.60
CA SER A 92 -18.46 2.72 -20.67
C SER A 92 -17.12 3.30 -21.15
N SER A 93 -17.15 4.54 -21.62
CA SER A 93 -16.00 5.30 -22.10
C SER A 93 -16.17 6.80 -21.78
N GLY A 94 -15.09 7.58 -21.88
CA GLY A 94 -15.12 9.02 -21.61
C GLY A 94 -15.62 9.36 -20.20
N ALA A 95 -16.44 10.40 -20.06
CA ALA A 95 -16.97 10.81 -18.75
C ALA A 95 -17.84 9.72 -18.09
N LEU A 96 -18.57 8.91 -18.88
CA LEU A 96 -19.37 7.80 -18.37
C LEU A 96 -18.52 6.70 -17.74
N PHE A 97 -17.25 6.59 -18.13
CA PHE A 97 -16.32 5.64 -17.55
C PHE A 97 -15.93 6.00 -16.11
N ASP A 98 -15.65 7.27 -15.83
CA ASP A 98 -15.27 7.72 -14.48
C ASP A 98 -16.39 7.44 -13.47
N ASP A 99 -17.64 7.70 -13.86
CA ASP A 99 -18.81 7.44 -13.02
C ASP A 99 -19.06 5.94 -12.83
N ALA A 100 -18.95 5.14 -13.89
CA ALA A 100 -19.05 3.69 -13.81
C ALA A 100 -17.97 3.09 -12.89
N PHE A 101 -16.72 3.55 -13.01
CA PHE A 101 -15.62 3.12 -12.16
C PHE A 101 -15.89 3.46 -10.70
N ARG A 102 -16.25 4.72 -10.38
CA ARG A 102 -16.53 5.14 -9.00
C ARG A 102 -17.68 4.36 -8.39
N GLN A 103 -18.74 4.11 -9.16
CA GLN A 103 -19.87 3.29 -8.74
C GLN A 103 -19.44 1.85 -8.43
N ASP A 104 -18.72 1.20 -9.35
CA ASP A 104 -18.29 -0.18 -9.20
C ASP A 104 -17.27 -0.34 -8.06
N TYR A 105 -16.36 0.64 -7.91
CA TYR A 105 -15.38 0.66 -6.83
C TYR A 105 -16.04 0.81 -5.46
N ARG A 106 -16.97 1.76 -5.31
CA ARG A 106 -17.74 1.94 -4.08
C ARG A 106 -18.55 0.69 -3.73
N ALA A 107 -19.20 0.08 -4.71
CA ALA A 107 -19.95 -1.16 -4.53
C ALA A 107 -19.06 -2.35 -4.16
N ALA A 108 -17.83 -2.41 -4.70
CA ALA A 108 -16.85 -3.41 -4.32
C ALA A 108 -16.43 -3.25 -2.86
N LEU A 109 -16.00 -2.05 -2.44
CA LEU A 109 -15.60 -1.78 -1.05
C LEU A 109 -16.73 -2.07 -0.06
N ALA A 110 -17.97 -1.70 -0.38
CA ALA A 110 -19.12 -1.93 0.50
C ALA A 110 -19.34 -3.42 0.87
N ARG A 111 -18.93 -4.35 0.00
CA ARG A 111 -19.07 -5.80 0.20
C ARG A 111 -17.90 -6.46 0.92
N LEU A 112 -16.79 -5.74 1.11
CA LEU A 112 -15.57 -6.29 1.72
C LEU A 112 -15.58 -6.17 3.24
N ASP A 113 -14.96 -7.16 3.89
CA ASP A 113 -14.54 -7.04 5.28
C ASP A 113 -13.48 -5.93 5.45
N ASP A 114 -13.25 -5.50 6.69
CA ASP A 114 -12.35 -4.38 6.98
C ASP A 114 -10.91 -4.66 6.56
N ARG A 115 -10.43 -5.90 6.74
CA ARG A 115 -9.06 -6.31 6.41
C ARG A 115 -8.81 -6.21 4.90
N THR A 116 -9.72 -6.76 4.11
CA THR A 116 -9.62 -6.77 2.65
C THR A 116 -9.83 -5.36 2.11
N SER A 117 -10.79 -4.59 2.66
CA SER A 117 -11.00 -3.18 2.27
C SER A 117 -9.75 -2.34 2.51
N ALA A 118 -9.12 -2.45 3.69
CA ALA A 118 -7.89 -1.72 4.00
C ALA A 118 -6.74 -2.07 3.05
N LEU A 119 -6.65 -3.32 2.58
CA LEU A 119 -5.66 -3.73 1.57
C LEU A 119 -5.99 -3.19 0.18
N VAL A 120 -7.26 -3.11 -0.20
CA VAL A 120 -7.69 -2.48 -1.46
C VAL A 120 -7.33 -1.01 -1.47
N VAL A 121 -7.69 -0.26 -0.40
CA VAL A 121 -7.36 1.16 -0.24
C VAL A 121 -5.84 1.40 -0.21
N ARG A 122 -5.07 0.52 0.44
CA ARG A 122 -3.61 0.65 0.42
C ARG A 122 -3.05 0.43 -0.99
N ASN A 123 -3.57 -0.57 -1.70
CA ASN A 123 -3.05 -0.93 -3.02
C ASN A 123 -3.55 0.05 -4.11
N SER A 124 -4.68 0.73 -3.93
CA SER A 124 -5.20 1.75 -4.86
C SER A 124 -4.29 2.99 -4.92
N ASN A 125 -3.55 3.28 -3.84
CA ASN A 125 -2.66 4.44 -3.72
C ASN A 125 -1.16 4.10 -3.96
N ILE A 126 -0.87 3.17 -4.86
CA ILE A 126 0.52 2.82 -5.21
C ILE A 126 1.23 4.00 -5.92
N SER A 127 2.46 4.28 -5.50
CA SER A 127 3.27 5.36 -6.08
C SER A 127 3.53 5.17 -7.58
N HIS A 128 3.29 6.23 -8.36
CA HIS A 128 3.63 6.25 -9.78
C HIS A 128 5.13 6.07 -10.03
N PHE A 129 6.00 6.58 -9.14
CA PHE A 129 7.45 6.38 -9.26
C PHE A 129 7.84 4.89 -9.26
N VAL A 130 7.20 4.09 -8.40
CA VAL A 130 7.44 2.64 -8.33
C VAL A 130 7.03 1.95 -9.64
N LEU A 131 5.87 2.32 -10.18
CA LEU A 131 5.33 1.76 -11.41
C LEU A 131 6.15 2.18 -12.64
N ASP A 132 6.49 3.46 -12.74
CA ASP A 132 7.32 4.00 -13.82
C ASP A 132 8.71 3.35 -13.82
N GLY A 133 9.31 3.19 -12.63
CA GLY A 133 10.57 2.47 -12.47
C GLY A 133 10.48 1.00 -12.90
N ALA A 134 9.35 0.32 -12.66
CA ALA A 134 9.16 -1.06 -13.10
C ALA A 134 9.09 -1.17 -14.63
N VAL A 135 8.35 -0.28 -15.30
CA VAL A 135 8.30 -0.23 -16.77
C VAL A 135 9.67 0.10 -17.34
N PHE A 136 10.36 1.10 -16.79
CA PHE A 136 11.70 1.48 -17.23
C PHE A 136 12.69 0.31 -17.15
N ARG A 137 12.73 -0.40 -16.02
CA ARG A 137 13.61 -1.57 -15.85
C ARG A 137 13.30 -2.70 -16.84
N ALA A 138 12.02 -2.94 -17.15
CA ALA A 138 11.61 -3.96 -18.10
C ALA A 138 11.88 -3.56 -19.55
N PHE A 139 11.77 -2.27 -19.87
CA PHE A 139 11.94 -1.75 -21.23
C PHE A 139 13.42 -1.53 -21.61
N ARG A 140 14.25 -1.06 -20.67
CA ARG A 140 15.64 -0.64 -20.94
C ARG A 140 16.47 -1.69 -21.71
N PRO A 141 16.45 -3.00 -21.38
CA PRO A 141 17.23 -4.02 -22.09
C PRO A 141 16.75 -4.32 -23.52
N LEU A 142 15.54 -3.85 -23.87
CA LEU A 142 14.85 -4.14 -25.13
C LEU A 142 14.93 -2.98 -26.12
N THR A 143 15.55 -1.86 -25.71
CA THR A 143 15.74 -0.68 -26.56
C THR A 143 16.46 -1.04 -27.86
N ARG A 144 16.00 -0.46 -28.98
CA ARG A 144 16.56 -0.66 -30.33
C ARG A 144 16.51 -2.09 -30.88
N ARG A 145 15.84 -3.03 -30.21
CA ARG A 145 15.54 -4.35 -30.79
C ARG A 145 14.37 -4.23 -31.76
N ALA A 146 14.40 -5.03 -32.83
CA ALA A 146 13.28 -5.15 -33.79
C ALA A 146 12.30 -6.27 -33.41
N SER A 147 12.78 -7.23 -32.62
CA SER A 147 11.98 -8.31 -32.04
C SER A 147 12.46 -8.64 -30.62
N ILE A 148 11.56 -9.21 -29.82
CA ILE A 148 11.83 -9.64 -28.45
C ILE A 148 11.23 -11.01 -28.18
N SER A 149 11.78 -11.73 -27.20
CA SER A 149 11.23 -13.02 -26.80
C SER A 149 9.84 -12.86 -26.16
N LEU A 150 9.01 -13.92 -26.22
CA LEU A 150 7.74 -13.94 -25.52
C LEU A 150 7.89 -13.69 -24.01
N ALA A 151 8.96 -14.17 -23.37
CA ALA A 151 9.20 -13.98 -21.95
C ALA A 151 9.48 -12.50 -21.61
N ASP A 152 10.29 -11.83 -22.43
CA ASP A 152 10.58 -10.40 -22.29
C ASP A 152 9.32 -9.57 -22.54
N ALA A 153 8.54 -9.94 -23.57
CA ALA A 153 7.27 -9.30 -23.88
C ALA A 153 6.29 -9.40 -22.70
N LEU A 154 6.09 -10.58 -22.11
CA LEU A 154 5.20 -10.75 -20.96
C LEU A 154 5.66 -9.93 -19.75
N THR A 155 6.97 -9.85 -19.50
CA THR A 155 7.54 -9.03 -18.41
C THR A 155 7.26 -7.55 -18.61
N LEU A 156 7.53 -7.04 -19.82
CA LEU A 156 7.28 -5.64 -20.19
C LEU A 156 5.78 -5.30 -20.13
N LEU A 157 4.95 -6.12 -20.76
CA LEU A 157 3.50 -5.91 -20.83
C LEU A 157 2.86 -5.97 -19.44
N LYS A 158 3.33 -6.84 -18.54
CA LYS A 158 2.85 -6.89 -17.15
C LYS A 158 3.14 -5.59 -16.41
N ALA A 159 4.36 -5.08 -16.50
CA ALA A 159 4.74 -3.81 -15.88
C ALA A 159 3.94 -2.64 -16.47
N TYR A 160 3.83 -2.59 -17.81
CA TYR A 160 3.11 -1.53 -18.51
C TYR A 160 1.61 -1.55 -18.18
N GLN A 161 0.97 -2.73 -18.18
CA GLN A 161 -0.44 -2.86 -17.81
C GLN A 161 -0.71 -2.37 -16.39
N ALA A 162 0.15 -2.71 -15.42
CA ALA A 162 0.00 -2.22 -14.06
C ALA A 162 0.12 -0.69 -14.00
N GLN A 163 1.13 -0.11 -14.64
CA GLN A 163 1.31 1.34 -14.73
C GLN A 163 0.06 2.03 -15.32
N GLN A 164 -0.43 1.56 -16.48
CA GLN A 164 -1.59 2.16 -17.14
C GLN A 164 -2.86 2.03 -16.31
N ALA A 165 -3.07 0.88 -15.65
CA ALA A 165 -4.22 0.68 -14.78
C ALA A 165 -4.20 1.65 -13.59
N PHE A 166 -3.06 1.76 -12.90
CA PHE A 166 -2.96 2.57 -11.68
C PHE A 166 -2.89 4.08 -11.94
N ARG A 167 -2.48 4.53 -13.14
CA ARG A 167 -2.66 5.92 -13.58
C ARG A 167 -4.13 6.34 -13.66
N VAL A 168 -5.03 5.38 -13.87
CA VAL A 168 -6.49 5.62 -13.88
C VAL A 168 -7.08 5.38 -12.48
N ILE A 169 -6.69 4.30 -11.81
CA ILE A 169 -7.26 3.90 -10.51
C ILE A 169 -6.95 4.93 -9.42
N VAL A 170 -5.69 5.37 -9.28
CA VAL A 170 -5.26 6.26 -8.17
C VAL A 170 -6.15 7.51 -8.04
N PRO A 171 -6.32 8.35 -9.09
CA PRO A 171 -7.12 9.56 -8.96
C PRO A 171 -8.63 9.29 -8.80
N LEU A 172 -9.16 8.20 -9.38
CA LEU A 172 -10.59 7.88 -9.29
C LEU A 172 -10.98 7.19 -7.98
N ALA A 173 -10.05 6.44 -7.37
CA ALA A 173 -10.26 5.73 -6.11
C ALA A 173 -10.15 6.67 -4.90
N ALA A 174 -9.24 7.66 -4.93
CA ALA A 174 -8.91 8.47 -3.76
C ALA A 174 -10.12 9.12 -3.04
N PRO A 175 -11.12 9.72 -3.72
CA PRO A 175 -12.29 10.26 -3.02
C PRO A 175 -13.15 9.16 -2.36
N ILE A 176 -13.24 8.01 -3.01
CA ILE A 176 -14.04 6.86 -2.54
C ILE A 176 -13.34 6.17 -1.35
N ASP A 177 -12.02 6.14 -1.35
CA ASP A 177 -11.21 5.63 -0.23
C ASP A 177 -11.48 6.45 1.04
N VAL A 178 -11.56 7.78 0.92
CA VAL A 178 -11.93 8.68 2.03
C VAL A 178 -13.38 8.45 2.49
N GLU A 179 -14.32 8.23 1.56
CA GLU A 179 -15.70 7.87 1.90
C GLU A 179 -15.77 6.54 2.67
N ASP A 180 -15.05 5.52 2.23
CA ASP A 180 -15.01 4.21 2.89
C ASP A 180 -14.37 4.28 4.27
N ASP A 181 -13.28 5.05 4.42
CA ASP A 181 -12.64 5.28 5.70
C ASP A 181 -13.60 5.94 6.69
N ARG A 182 -14.33 6.99 6.28
CA ARG A 182 -15.32 7.66 7.14
C ARG A 182 -16.42 6.70 7.59
N ARG A 183 -16.83 5.79 6.71
CA ARG A 183 -17.84 4.76 7.00
C ARG A 183 -17.33 3.74 8.02
N ARG A 184 -16.08 3.29 7.90
CA ARG A 184 -15.52 2.20 8.71
C ARG A 184 -14.84 2.65 10.00
N TYR A 185 -14.26 3.84 10.02
CA TYR A 185 -13.38 4.28 11.09
C TYR A 185 -13.79 5.62 11.69
N VAL A 186 -13.45 5.79 12.96
CA VAL A 186 -13.28 7.09 13.59
C VAL A 186 -11.78 7.39 13.56
N ILE A 187 -11.42 8.55 13.00
CA ILE A 187 -10.03 8.97 12.86
C ILE A 187 -9.84 10.30 13.55
N ASP A 188 -9.00 10.29 14.57
CA ASP A 188 -8.62 11.48 15.34
C ASP A 188 -7.19 11.87 14.91
N TYR A 189 -7.06 13.04 14.28
CA TYR A 189 -5.79 13.58 13.80
C TYR A 189 -5.23 14.62 14.78
N ASN A 190 -3.91 14.80 14.75
CA ASN A 190 -3.21 15.91 15.40
C ASN A 190 -3.44 16.01 16.92
N LEU A 191 -3.55 14.86 17.59
CA LEU A 191 -3.68 14.82 19.05
C LEU A 191 -2.33 15.16 19.68
N LYS A 192 -2.28 16.23 20.46
CA LYS A 192 -1.07 16.67 21.16
C LYS A 192 -1.00 16.00 22.53
N VAL A 193 0.06 15.25 22.76
CA VAL A 193 0.31 14.52 24.01
C VAL A 193 1.55 15.08 24.70
N PRO A 194 1.39 15.83 25.82
CA PRO A 194 2.52 16.30 26.61
C PRO A 194 3.31 15.14 27.21
N THR A 195 4.63 15.29 27.29
CA THR A 195 5.54 14.26 27.84
C THR A 195 6.30 14.78 29.06
N PRO A 196 6.73 13.91 29.99
CA PRO A 196 7.44 14.33 31.20
C PRO A 196 8.75 15.08 30.96
N GLY A 197 9.37 14.91 29.78
CA GLY A 197 10.59 15.62 29.37
C GLY A 197 10.34 17.00 28.76
N GLY A 198 9.21 17.64 29.11
CA GLY A 198 8.84 18.99 28.67
C GLY A 198 8.40 19.12 27.21
N GLY A 199 8.37 18.02 26.44
CA GLY A 199 7.99 18.00 25.04
C GLY A 199 6.50 17.72 24.83
N THR A 200 6.06 17.82 23.58
CA THR A 200 4.74 17.39 23.12
C THR A 200 4.88 16.57 21.84
N VAL A 201 4.34 15.36 21.84
CA VAL A 201 4.30 14.49 20.66
C VAL A 201 2.93 14.48 20.01
N CYS A 202 2.92 14.37 18.69
CA CYS A 202 1.71 14.31 17.88
C CYS A 202 1.26 12.85 17.76
N ALA A 203 -0.04 12.59 17.90
CA ALA A 203 -0.63 11.28 17.71
C ALA A 203 -1.78 11.33 16.71
N MET A 204 -1.89 10.26 15.93
CA MET A 204 -3.05 9.92 15.12
C MET A 204 -3.64 8.63 15.65
N VAL A 205 -4.96 8.58 15.79
CA VAL A 205 -5.69 7.40 16.29
C VAL A 205 -6.72 6.99 15.24
N ILE A 206 -6.68 5.72 14.83
CA ILE A 206 -7.69 5.10 13.96
C ILE A 206 -8.31 3.93 14.72
N ARG A 207 -9.63 3.93 14.82
CA ARG A 207 -10.41 2.87 15.46
C ARG A 207 -11.64 2.53 14.63
N GLN A 208 -12.02 1.26 14.62
CA GLN A 208 -13.27 0.82 13.97
C GLN A 208 -14.47 1.54 14.57
N ARG A 209 -15.32 2.11 13.73
CA ARG A 209 -16.54 2.83 14.13
C ARG A 209 -17.57 1.93 14.77
N SER A 210 -17.62 0.66 14.37
CA SER A 210 -18.54 -0.36 14.89
C SER A 210 -18.16 -0.86 16.28
N THR A 211 -16.95 -0.57 16.76
CA THR A 211 -16.47 -1.07 18.06
C THR A 211 -17.07 -0.28 19.20
N THR A 212 -17.73 -0.98 20.12
CA THR A 212 -18.34 -0.41 21.34
C THR A 212 -17.60 -0.76 22.63
N ARG A 213 -16.64 -1.69 22.57
CA ARG A 213 -15.82 -2.11 23.72
C ARG A 213 -14.39 -1.55 23.62
N PRO A 214 -13.71 -1.32 24.75
CA PRO A 214 -12.29 -1.01 24.72
C PRO A 214 -11.47 -2.11 24.04
N LEU A 215 -10.42 -1.71 23.31
CA LEU A 215 -9.56 -2.60 22.52
C LEU A 215 -8.08 -2.42 22.85
N PRO A 216 -7.26 -3.46 22.63
CA PRO A 216 -5.81 -3.32 22.66
C PRO A 216 -5.32 -2.42 21.55
N THR A 217 -4.19 -1.76 21.78
CA THR A 217 -3.61 -0.78 20.86
C THR A 217 -2.34 -1.32 20.21
N LEU A 218 -2.17 -1.05 18.91
CA LEU A 218 -0.88 -1.18 18.23
C LEU A 218 -0.35 0.22 17.91
N LEU A 219 0.81 0.54 18.49
CA LEU A 219 1.51 1.80 18.32
C LEU A 219 2.69 1.64 17.36
N ASN A 220 2.72 2.46 16.30
CA ASN A 220 3.95 2.77 15.58
C ASN A 220 4.42 4.16 16.04
N PHE A 221 5.63 4.26 16.61
CA PHE A 221 6.21 5.53 17.06
C PHE A 221 7.40 5.87 16.15
N THR A 222 7.26 6.93 15.35
CA THR A 222 8.07 7.15 14.15
C THR A 222 8.50 8.61 13.98
N ILE A 223 9.67 8.81 13.37
CA ILE A 223 10.14 10.13 12.90
C ILE A 223 9.63 10.44 11.49
N TYR A 224 9.13 9.44 10.77
CA TYR A 224 8.70 9.55 9.38
C TYR A 224 7.30 10.15 9.30
N ALA A 225 7.24 11.42 8.88
CA ALA A 225 6.01 12.21 8.88
C ALA A 225 5.19 12.10 7.58
N ASP A 226 5.32 11.02 6.80
CA ASP A 226 4.53 10.82 5.58
C ASP A 226 3.07 10.47 5.93
N SER A 227 2.12 11.29 5.45
CA SER A 227 0.71 11.20 5.87
C SER A 227 0.09 9.86 5.47
N GLU A 228 0.35 9.45 4.23
CA GLU A 228 -0.29 8.28 3.63
C GLU A 228 0.21 7.00 4.30
N SER A 229 1.52 6.90 4.53
CA SER A 229 2.12 5.78 5.25
C SER A 229 1.61 5.70 6.69
N ASN A 230 1.56 6.83 7.40
CA ASN A 230 1.06 6.85 8.78
C ASN A 230 -0.43 6.44 8.87
N VAL A 231 -1.29 6.95 7.97
CA VAL A 231 -2.70 6.53 7.91
C VAL A 231 -2.80 5.04 7.57
N SER A 232 -2.02 4.55 6.61
CA SER A 232 -2.01 3.13 6.22
C SER A 232 -1.63 2.21 7.39
N ASP A 233 -0.65 2.58 8.20
CA ASP A 233 -0.22 1.79 9.36
C ASP A 233 -1.27 1.76 10.47
N ALA A 234 -1.84 2.91 10.83
CA ALA A 234 -2.93 2.96 11.80
C ALA A 234 -4.17 2.20 11.28
N ARG A 235 -4.52 2.33 9.99
CA ARG A 235 -5.62 1.61 9.35
C ARG A 235 -5.37 0.10 9.35
N ARG A 236 -4.12 -0.34 9.15
CA ARG A 236 -3.76 -1.76 9.21
C ARG A 236 -4.02 -2.34 10.60
N ALA A 237 -3.66 -1.64 11.67
CA ALA A 237 -3.99 -2.07 13.02
C ALA A 237 -5.52 -2.09 13.24
N ALA A 238 -6.21 -1.01 12.87
CA ALA A 238 -7.66 -0.85 13.03
C ALA A 238 -8.46 -1.96 12.33
N SER A 239 -8.15 -2.23 11.06
CA SER A 239 -8.79 -3.29 10.28
C SER A 239 -8.56 -4.70 10.84
N ASN A 240 -7.58 -4.90 11.71
CA ASN A 240 -7.30 -6.17 12.37
C ASN A 240 -7.91 -6.30 13.77
N GLY A 241 -8.70 -5.32 14.23
CA GLY A 241 -9.39 -5.37 15.51
C GLY A 241 -8.61 -4.78 16.69
N TYR A 242 -7.63 -3.92 16.40
CA TYR A 242 -6.91 -3.12 17.40
C TYR A 242 -7.32 -1.65 17.27
N VAL A 243 -6.97 -0.82 18.24
CA VAL A 243 -6.81 0.62 17.95
C VAL A 243 -5.45 0.82 17.31
N GLY A 244 -5.42 1.46 16.14
CA GLY A 244 -4.18 1.84 15.47
C GLY A 244 -3.76 3.22 15.92
N VAL A 245 -2.54 3.35 16.44
CA VAL A 245 -1.96 4.63 16.81
C VAL A 245 -0.65 4.83 16.09
N VAL A 246 -0.49 6.00 15.47
CA VAL A 246 0.82 6.48 15.03
C VAL A 246 1.18 7.68 15.89
N GLY A 247 2.27 7.55 16.65
CA GLY A 247 2.89 8.66 17.35
C GLY A 247 4.08 9.19 16.57
N LEU A 248 4.22 10.50 16.53
CA LEU A 248 5.26 11.20 15.80
C LEU A 248 6.17 11.92 16.78
N THR A 249 7.47 11.73 16.61
CA THR A 249 8.49 12.29 17.49
C THR A 249 8.44 13.82 17.54
N ARG A 250 9.21 14.41 18.46
CA ARG A 250 9.35 15.87 18.58
C ARG A 250 9.69 16.51 17.23
N GLY A 251 9.07 17.66 16.96
CA GLY A 251 9.23 18.41 15.71
C GLY A 251 8.67 17.80 14.44
N LYS A 252 7.82 16.77 14.58
CA LYS A 252 7.07 16.19 13.47
C LYS A 252 5.58 16.52 13.59
N ARG A 253 4.99 16.96 12.48
CA ARG A 253 3.58 17.33 12.37
C ARG A 253 3.14 18.31 13.47
N CYS A 254 2.25 17.92 14.36
CA CYS A 254 1.71 18.77 15.40
C CYS A 254 2.56 18.83 16.68
N SER A 255 3.71 18.14 16.71
CA SER A 255 4.74 18.26 17.74
C SER A 255 5.52 19.57 17.53
N PRO A 256 5.44 20.56 18.44
CA PRO A 256 6.00 21.90 18.22
C PRO A 256 7.51 22.00 18.46
N ASP A 257 8.08 21.03 19.18
CA ASP A 257 9.48 21.05 19.62
C ASP A 257 10.47 20.86 18.48
N THR A 258 11.76 21.15 18.68
CA THR A 258 12.80 20.81 17.70
C THR A 258 12.97 19.29 17.59
N PRO A 259 13.14 18.71 16.37
CA PRO A 259 13.54 17.32 16.23
C PRO A 259 14.90 17.05 16.88
N VAL A 260 14.93 16.12 17.83
CA VAL A 260 16.14 15.69 18.56
C VAL A 260 16.18 14.15 18.56
N PRO A 261 16.54 13.53 17.42
CA PRO A 261 16.41 12.10 17.24
C PRO A 261 17.24 11.33 18.27
N TYR A 262 16.69 10.22 18.77
CA TYR A 262 17.31 9.27 19.71
C TYR A 262 17.40 9.73 21.16
N GLU A 263 17.28 11.02 21.45
CA GLU A 263 17.47 11.59 22.78
C GLU A 263 16.25 11.39 23.71
N TYR A 264 15.05 11.73 23.21
CA TYR A 264 13.82 11.74 24.02
C TYR A 264 12.81 10.65 23.62
N ASP A 265 13.07 9.91 22.54
CA ASP A 265 12.12 8.97 21.93
C ASP A 265 11.59 7.93 22.92
N GLY A 266 12.44 7.40 23.79
CA GLY A 266 12.02 6.40 24.78
C GLY A 266 11.04 6.98 25.81
N ILE A 267 11.35 8.16 26.36
CA ILE A 267 10.51 8.85 27.36
C ILE A 267 9.19 9.30 26.71
N ASP A 268 9.26 9.84 25.50
CA ASP A 268 8.09 10.31 24.78
C ASP A 268 7.17 9.15 24.36
N ALA A 269 7.74 8.04 23.86
CA ALA A 269 6.98 6.83 23.54
C ALA A 269 6.33 6.23 24.80
N ALA A 270 7.04 6.17 25.93
CA ALA A 270 6.49 5.69 27.20
C ALA A 270 5.34 6.57 27.69
N ALA A 271 5.48 7.89 27.60
CA ALA A 271 4.41 8.84 27.93
C ALA A 271 3.18 8.66 27.04
N LEU A 272 3.40 8.44 25.74
CA LEU A 272 2.31 8.16 24.80
C LEU A 272 1.63 6.82 25.11
N ILE A 273 2.38 5.77 25.46
CA ILE A 273 1.83 4.47 25.89
C ILE A 273 0.95 4.64 27.13
N ASP A 274 1.39 5.40 28.13
CA ASP A 274 0.61 5.68 29.33
C ASP A 274 -0.63 6.55 29.03
N TRP A 275 -0.53 7.49 28.09
CA TRP A 275 -1.67 8.28 27.64
C TRP A 275 -2.69 7.39 26.92
N ILE A 276 -2.25 6.51 26.01
CA ILE A 276 -3.09 5.54 25.29
C ILE A 276 -3.87 4.69 26.29
N ALA A 277 -3.20 4.13 27.29
CA ALA A 277 -3.81 3.20 28.26
C ALA A 277 -4.91 3.84 29.12
N LYS A 278 -4.96 5.18 29.20
CA LYS A 278 -5.97 5.93 29.96
C LYS A 278 -7.17 6.37 29.11
N GLN A 279 -7.12 6.16 27.80
CA GLN A 279 -8.21 6.57 26.92
C GLN A 279 -9.43 5.66 27.07
N PRO A 280 -10.67 6.19 26.96
CA PRO A 280 -11.89 5.41 27.15
C PRO A 280 -12.08 4.28 26.12
N TRP A 281 -11.36 4.34 25.00
CA TRP A 281 -11.38 3.33 23.94
C TRP A 281 -10.30 2.24 24.13
N SER A 282 -9.39 2.38 25.10
CA SER A 282 -8.28 1.46 25.33
C SER A 282 -8.60 0.44 26.41
N ASP A 283 -8.25 -0.82 26.19
CA ASP A 283 -8.30 -1.87 27.22
C ASP A 283 -7.07 -1.86 28.16
N GLY A 284 -6.18 -0.88 28.00
CA GLY A 284 -4.96 -0.72 28.78
C GLY A 284 -3.76 -1.52 28.27
N GLN A 285 -3.89 -2.28 27.18
CA GLN A 285 -2.79 -3.04 26.59
C GLN A 285 -2.28 -2.37 25.32
N VAL A 286 -0.95 -2.18 25.25
CA VAL A 286 -0.29 -1.59 24.09
C VAL A 286 0.80 -2.54 23.60
N GLY A 287 0.78 -2.85 22.31
CA GLY A 287 1.91 -3.42 21.59
C GLY A 287 2.55 -2.36 20.69
N MET A 288 3.86 -2.48 20.43
CA MET A 288 4.53 -1.65 19.44
C MET A 288 5.03 -2.49 18.26
N PHE A 289 5.12 -1.85 17.09
CA PHE A 289 5.64 -2.44 15.87
C PHE A 289 6.28 -1.37 14.98
N GLY A 290 7.03 -1.81 13.97
CA GLY A 290 7.69 -0.94 13.00
C GLY A 290 9.14 -1.36 12.79
N GLY A 291 9.82 -0.70 11.84
CA GLY A 291 11.23 -0.97 11.59
C GLY A 291 12.10 0.25 11.39
N SER A 292 13.40 0.03 11.23
CA SER A 292 14.40 1.11 11.15
C SER A 292 14.36 1.97 12.42
N TYR A 293 14.11 3.27 12.29
CA TYR A 293 13.91 4.19 13.41
C TYR A 293 12.80 3.70 14.38
N GLU A 294 11.71 3.16 13.85
CA GLU A 294 10.59 2.66 14.64
C GLU A 294 10.96 1.38 15.39
N GLY A 295 11.95 0.63 14.90
CA GLY A 295 12.55 -0.49 15.61
C GLY A 295 13.38 -0.01 16.81
N PHE A 296 14.11 1.10 16.66
CA PHE A 296 14.83 1.73 17.77
C PHE A 296 13.86 2.24 18.85
N THR A 297 12.80 2.96 18.46
CA THR A 297 11.87 3.56 19.43
C THR A 297 11.19 2.51 20.32
N GLN A 298 10.98 1.30 19.80
CA GLN A 298 10.48 0.17 20.57
C GLN A 298 11.41 -0.24 21.70
N TRP A 299 12.70 -0.39 21.41
CA TRP A 299 13.71 -0.70 22.43
C TRP A 299 13.88 0.44 23.43
N ALA A 300 13.88 1.68 22.94
CA ALA A 300 13.96 2.88 23.78
C ALA A 300 12.77 2.99 24.75
N ALA A 301 11.55 2.69 24.28
CA ALA A 301 10.34 2.66 25.09
C ALA A 301 10.37 1.52 26.12
N ALA A 302 10.78 0.32 25.71
CA ALA A 302 10.86 -0.84 26.61
C ALA A 302 11.81 -0.60 27.79
N LYS A 303 12.90 0.16 27.60
CA LYS A 303 13.82 0.57 28.68
C LYS A 303 13.15 1.43 29.76
N GLN A 304 12.07 2.14 29.43
CA GLN A 304 11.29 2.94 30.40
C GLN A 304 10.31 2.08 31.22
N LEU A 305 10.16 0.80 30.90
CA LEU A 305 9.28 -0.15 31.59
C LEU A 305 7.81 0.32 31.75
N PRO A 306 7.15 0.89 30.71
CA PRO A 306 5.77 1.33 30.82
C PRO A 306 4.82 0.15 31.07
N LYS A 307 4.00 0.22 32.11
CA LYS A 307 3.15 -0.91 32.57
C LYS A 307 2.19 -1.43 31.50
N ALA A 308 1.74 -0.55 30.61
CA ALA A 308 0.80 -0.89 29.54
C ALA A 308 1.45 -1.58 28.32
N LEU A 309 2.78 -1.51 28.16
CA LEU A 309 3.49 -2.16 27.05
C LEU A 309 3.57 -3.67 27.29
N LYS A 310 2.95 -4.44 26.40
CA LYS A 310 2.86 -5.91 26.51
C LYS A 310 3.76 -6.65 25.54
N THR A 311 4.10 -6.03 24.41
CA THR A 311 4.98 -6.64 23.40
C THR A 311 5.60 -5.58 22.51
N ILE A 312 6.79 -5.87 21.97
CA ILE A 312 7.43 -5.14 20.88
C ILE A 312 7.68 -6.10 19.71
N ILE A 313 7.64 -5.59 18.48
CA ILE A 313 7.91 -6.33 17.25
C ILE A 313 8.89 -5.49 16.39
N PRO A 314 10.15 -5.32 16.84
CA PRO A 314 11.13 -4.53 16.13
C PRO A 314 11.62 -5.27 14.88
N ALA A 315 11.58 -4.60 13.73
CA ALA A 315 12.16 -5.10 12.48
C ALA A 315 13.33 -4.21 12.04
N VAL A 316 14.47 -4.77 11.63
CA VAL A 316 15.63 -4.02 11.10
C VAL A 316 15.94 -2.75 11.92
N ALA A 317 15.93 -2.87 13.25
CA ALA A 317 16.07 -1.74 14.16
C ALA A 317 17.48 -1.15 14.08
N VAL A 318 17.56 0.18 14.04
CA VAL A 318 18.85 0.88 14.13
C VAL A 318 19.33 0.90 15.59
N GLY A 319 20.64 0.79 15.78
CA GLY A 319 21.34 1.00 17.04
C GLY A 319 22.18 2.28 16.95
N PRO A 320 21.69 3.43 17.45
CA PRO A 320 22.47 4.66 17.44
C PRO A 320 23.77 4.48 18.24
N GLY A 321 24.89 4.76 17.60
CA GLY A 321 26.25 4.53 18.13
C GLY A 321 26.79 3.12 17.90
N ILE A 322 26.02 2.23 17.26
CA ILE A 322 26.42 0.87 16.88
C ILE A 322 26.49 0.75 15.36
N ASP A 323 25.38 1.03 14.68
CA ASP A 323 25.25 0.93 13.22
C ASP A 323 24.75 2.24 12.58
N VAL A 324 24.41 3.26 13.37
CA VAL A 324 24.05 4.59 12.86
C VAL A 324 24.75 5.67 13.71
N PRO A 325 25.42 6.67 13.08
CA PRO A 325 25.67 6.76 11.63
C PRO A 325 26.72 5.75 11.15
N MET A 326 26.49 5.14 9.98
CA MET A 326 27.48 4.27 9.33
C MET A 326 28.62 5.11 8.73
N ASP A 327 29.86 4.65 8.94
CA ASP A 327 31.14 5.24 8.53
C ASP A 327 31.45 6.65 9.07
N GLY A 328 32.44 6.70 9.97
CA GLY A 328 33.06 7.95 10.43
C GLY A 328 32.72 8.39 11.86
N ASN A 329 31.86 7.67 12.60
CA ASN A 329 31.54 7.90 14.02
C ASN A 329 31.15 9.35 14.40
N LEU A 330 30.66 10.15 13.46
CA LEU A 330 30.24 11.52 13.72
C LEU A 330 28.77 11.54 14.17
N PHE A 331 28.56 11.46 15.48
CA PHE A 331 27.32 11.92 16.10
C PHE A 331 27.32 13.46 16.11
N LEU A 332 26.39 14.08 15.39
CA LEU A 332 26.10 15.52 15.48
C LEU A 332 25.10 15.77 16.61
#